data_AF-F8IK42-F1
#
_entry.id   AF-F8IK42-F1
#
_cell.length_a   1.000
_cell.length_b   1.000
_cell.length_c   1.000
_cell.angle_alpha   90.00
_cell.angle_beta   90.00
_cell.angle_gamma   90.00
#
_symmetry.space_group_name_H-M   'P 1'
#
loop_
_entity.id
_entity.type
_entity.pdbx_description
1 polymer ?
#
loop_
_entity_poly.entity_id
_entity_poly.type
_entity_poly.pdbx_seq_one_letter_code
_entity_poly.pdbx_strand_id
1 'polypeptide(L)'
;MDSLLARLESLVDQVLDGLIRGETAELLPLMSAQCECLQKLDGVSLEAHGERLRLIAERAMLQQQLIQQGLGLSQAFLGRIYQRNGFLSWA
;
A
#
# COMPACT_ATOMS: atom_id res chain seq x y z
N MET A 1 -18.35 7.06 12.98
CA MET A 1 -17.77 5.70 12.95
C MET A 1 -17.98 5.07 11.58
N ASP A 2 -19.22 4.79 11.18
CA ASP A 2 -19.52 4.16 9.89
C ASP A 2 -18.98 4.93 8.67
N SER A 3 -19.04 6.26 8.71
CA SER A 3 -18.43 7.15 7.71
C SER A 3 -16.90 7.09 7.65
N LEU A 4 -16.22 6.81 8.76
CA LEU A 4 -14.77 6.64 8.80
C LEU A 4 -14.36 5.26 8.28
N LEU A 5 -15.11 4.22 8.62
CA LEU A 5 -14.94 2.86 8.07
C LEU A 5 -15.15 2.84 6.55
N ALA A 6 -16.23 3.44 6.06
CA ALA A 6 -16.48 3.57 4.62
C ALA A 6 -15.38 4.37 3.90
N ARG A 7 -14.86 5.43 4.55
CA ARG A 7 -13.72 6.18 4.04
C ARG A 7 -12.45 5.33 3.97
N LEU A 8 -12.17 4.53 4.99
CA LEU A 8 -11.02 3.64 5.01
C LEU A 8 -11.12 2.58 3.88
N GLU A 9 -12.29 1.97 3.70
CA GLU A 9 -12.55 1.03 2.60
C GLU A 9 -12.27 1.67 1.24
N SER A 10 -12.82 2.87 1.00
CA SER A 10 -12.61 3.59 -0.25
C SER A 10 -11.14 3.94 -0.48
N LEU A 11 -10.43 4.36 0.56
CA LEU A 11 -9.01 4.68 0.45
C LEU A 11 -8.16 3.42 0.17
N VAL A 12 -8.50 2.30 0.79
CA VAL A 12 -7.85 1.01 0.54
C VAL A 12 -8.07 0.54 -0.90
N ASP A 13 -9.28 0.69 -1.42
CA ASP A 13 -9.58 0.34 -2.81
C ASP A 13 -8.82 1.26 -3.79
N GLN A 14 -8.77 2.57 -3.53
CA GLN A 14 -8.04 3.53 -4.38
C GLN A 14 -6.53 3.25 -4.46
N VAL A 15 -5.87 2.92 -3.34
CA VAL A 15 -4.45 2.56 -3.36
C VAL A 15 -4.24 1.23 -4.08
N LEU A 16 -5.12 0.25 -3.88
CA LEU A 16 -5.01 -1.03 -4.57
C LEU A 16 -5.14 -0.86 -6.09
N ASP A 17 -6.12 -0.07 -6.55
CA ASP A 17 -6.30 0.25 -7.97
C ASP A 17 -5.08 0.97 -8.55
N GLY A 18 -4.53 1.96 -7.83
CA GLY A 18 -3.32 2.66 -8.25
C GLY A 18 -2.12 1.71 -8.40
N LEU A 19 -1.94 0.80 -7.44
CA LEU A 19 -0.89 -0.22 -7.50
C LEU A 19 -1.07 -1.19 -8.67
N ILE A 20 -2.29 -1.66 -8.93
CA ILE A 20 -2.60 -2.55 -10.06
C ILE A 20 -2.30 -1.88 -11.40
N ARG A 21 -2.59 -0.58 -11.52
CA ARG A 21 -2.35 0.20 -12.73
C ARG A 21 -0.91 0.70 -12.88
N GLY A 22 -0.08 0.56 -11.83
CA GLY A 22 1.27 1.12 -11.79
C GLY A 22 1.29 2.66 -11.70
N GLU A 23 0.19 3.27 -11.27
CA GLU A 23 0.06 4.72 -11.11
C GLU A 23 0.65 5.13 -9.75
N THR A 24 1.87 5.67 -9.75
CA THR A 24 2.61 5.94 -8.50
C THR A 24 2.47 7.36 -7.95
N ALA A 25 1.98 8.31 -8.75
CA ALA A 25 1.95 9.74 -8.41
C ALA A 25 1.10 10.03 -7.16
N GLU A 26 -0.05 9.38 -7.04
CA GLU A 26 -1.04 9.64 -5.97
C GLU A 26 -0.97 8.63 -4.80
N LEU A 27 -0.09 7.61 -4.87
CA LEU A 27 -0.05 6.55 -3.87
C LEU A 27 0.35 7.07 -2.49
N LEU A 28 1.38 7.93 -2.40
CA LEU A 28 1.83 8.46 -1.12
C LEU A 28 0.76 9.34 -0.42
N PRO A 29 0.10 10.30 -1.11
CA PRO A 29 -1.05 11.01 -0.56
C PRO A 29 -2.17 10.08 -0.07
N LEU A 30 -2.56 9.09 -0.89
CA LEU A 30 -3.64 8.17 -0.55
C LEU A 30 -3.29 7.29 0.66
N MET A 31 -2.09 6.75 0.72
CA MET A 31 -1.61 5.96 1.86
C MET A 31 -1.51 6.81 3.14
N SER A 32 -1.08 8.07 3.03
CA SER A 32 -1.08 9.01 4.17
C SER A 32 -2.50 9.23 4.70
N ALA A 33 -3.47 9.44 3.80
CA ALA A 33 -4.87 9.56 4.18
C ALA A 33 -5.44 8.26 4.80
N GLN A 34 -4.99 7.08 4.37
CA GLN A 34 -5.35 5.81 5.03
C GLN A 34 -4.83 5.78 6.47
N CYS A 35 -3.56 6.13 6.69
CA CYS A 35 -2.97 6.17 8.02
C CYS A 35 -3.69 7.15 8.95
N GLU A 36 -4.03 8.35 8.47
CA GLU A 36 -4.84 9.31 9.23
C GLU A 36 -6.23 8.75 9.57
N CYS A 37 -6.85 8.02 8.65
CA CYS A 37 -8.15 7.41 8.86
C CYS A 37 -8.08 6.29 9.92
N LEU A 38 -7.02 5.48 9.91
CA LEU A 38 -6.74 4.47 10.93
C LEU A 38 -6.52 5.10 12.31
N GLN A 39 -5.74 6.18 12.40
CA GLN A 39 -5.53 6.90 13.65
C GLN A 39 -6.84 7.44 14.24
N LYS A 40 -7.77 7.88 13.40
CA LYS A 40 -9.10 8.35 13.85
C LYS A 40 -10.04 7.23 14.29
N LEU A 41 -9.74 5.99 13.90
CA LEU A 41 -10.47 4.79 14.33
C LEU A 41 -9.86 4.18 15.60
N ASP A 42 -8.68 4.64 16.02
CA ASP A 42 -8.03 4.19 17.25
C ASP A 42 -8.89 4.53 18.49
N GLY A 43 -9.02 3.58 19.40
CA GLY A 43 -9.88 3.69 20.59
C GLY A 43 -11.40 3.61 20.34
N VAL A 44 -11.85 3.42 19.09
CA VAL A 44 -13.27 3.19 18.76
C VAL A 44 -13.57 1.69 18.79
N SER A 45 -14.67 1.28 19.43
CA SER A 45 -15.11 -0.12 19.35
C SER A 45 -15.64 -0.43 17.94
N LEU A 46 -15.04 -1.43 17.29
CA LEU A 46 -15.36 -1.84 15.92
C LEU A 46 -15.92 -3.26 15.84
N GLU A 47 -16.30 -3.87 16.97
CA GLU A 47 -16.72 -5.28 17.06
C GLU A 47 -17.90 -5.60 16.13
N ALA A 48 -18.83 -4.66 15.96
CA ALA A 48 -19.98 -4.81 15.07
C ALA A 48 -19.62 -4.82 13.56
N HIS A 49 -18.37 -4.51 13.20
CA HIS A 49 -17.90 -4.36 11.82
C HIS A 49 -16.80 -5.37 11.45
N GLY A 50 -16.70 -6.50 12.17
CA GLY A 50 -15.62 -7.48 11.99
C GLY A 50 -15.40 -7.96 10.55
N GLU A 51 -16.47 -8.25 9.81
CA GLU A 51 -16.36 -8.69 8.40
C GLU A 51 -15.80 -7.59 7.48
N ARG A 52 -16.20 -6.34 7.70
CA ARG A 52 -15.69 -5.19 6.94
C ARG A 52 -14.21 -4.97 7.22
N LEU A 53 -13.82 -5.02 8.49
CA LEU A 53 -12.42 -4.93 8.91
C LEU A 53 -11.57 -6.06 8.31
N ARG A 54 -12.11 -7.28 8.24
CA ARG A 54 -11.46 -8.42 7.58
C ARG A 54 -11.17 -8.11 6.11
N LEU A 55 -12.16 -7.62 5.36
CA LEU A 55 -11.99 -7.25 3.95
C LEU A 55 -10.98 -6.11 3.75
N ILE A 56 -11.01 -5.09 4.60
CA ILE A 56 -10.02 -4.00 4.59
C ILE A 56 -8.61 -4.56 4.81
N ALA A 57 -8.43 -5.45 5.78
CA ALA A 57 -7.16 -6.07 6.08
C ALA A 57 -6.65 -6.93 4.90
N GLU A 58 -7.52 -7.74 4.29
CA GLU A 58 -7.17 -8.55 3.10
C GLU A 58 -6.68 -7.67 1.95
N ARG A 59 -7.35 -6.55 1.69
CA ARG A 59 -6.93 -5.62 0.64
C ARG A 59 -5.65 -4.88 0.98
N ALA A 60 -5.45 -4.47 2.23
CA ALA A 60 -4.18 -3.90 2.68
C ALA A 60 -3.01 -4.90 2.53
N MET A 61 -3.25 -6.19 2.79
CA MET A 61 -2.26 -7.24 2.52
C MET A 61 -1.92 -7.34 1.03
N LEU A 62 -2.92 -7.24 0.13
CA LEU A 62 -2.67 -7.22 -1.31
C LEU A 62 -1.83 -6.01 -1.73
N GLN A 63 -2.10 -4.82 -1.18
CA GLN A 63 -1.28 -3.63 -1.42
C GLN A 63 0.18 -3.89 -1.04
N GLN A 64 0.42 -4.47 0.15
CA GLN A 64 1.77 -4.81 0.61
C GLN A 64 2.46 -5.80 -0.34
N GLN A 65 1.77 -6.83 -0.80
CA GLN A 65 2.32 -7.82 -1.72
C GLN A 65 2.72 -7.18 -3.06
N LEU A 66 1.89 -6.30 -3.62
CA LEU A 66 2.20 -5.58 -4.86
C LEU A 66 3.41 -4.66 -4.70
N ILE A 67 3.50 -3.94 -3.59
CA ILE A 67 4.66 -3.09 -3.28
C ILE A 67 5.95 -3.92 -3.17
N GLN A 68 5.89 -5.07 -2.48
CA GLN A 68 7.03 -5.98 -2.37
C GLN A 68 7.47 -6.54 -3.73
N GLN A 69 6.52 -6.91 -4.58
CA GLN A 69 6.80 -7.36 -5.95
C GLN A 69 7.47 -6.25 -6.77
N GLY A 70 6.94 -5.02 -6.71
CA GLY A 70 7.52 -3.86 -7.39
C GLY A 70 8.95 -3.59 -6.93
N LEU A 71 9.20 -3.61 -5.62
CA LEU A 71 10.53 -3.45 -5.04
C LEU A 71 11.50 -4.55 -5.52
N GLY A 72 11.05 -5.81 -5.51
CA GLY A 72 11.84 -6.95 -5.98
C GLY A 72 12.23 -6.82 -7.46
N LEU A 73 11.31 -6.35 -8.31
CA LEU A 73 11.57 -6.06 -9.72
C LEU A 73 12.60 -4.93 -9.88
N SER A 74 12.44 -3.82 -9.15
CA SER A 74 13.39 -2.70 -9.18
C SER A 74 14.79 -3.12 -8.73
N GLN A 75 14.89 -3.90 -7.65
CA GLN A 75 16.17 -4.43 -7.16
C GLN A 75 16.83 -5.36 -8.18
N ALA A 76 16.08 -6.28 -8.78
CA ALA A 76 16.60 -7.18 -9.82
C ALA A 76 17.10 -6.41 -11.05
N PHE A 77 16.37 -5.36 -11.46
CA PHE A 77 16.78 -4.50 -12.57
C PHE A 77 18.07 -3.73 -12.26
N LEU A 78 18.16 -3.09 -11.09
CA LEU A 78 19.37 -2.40 -10.65
C LEU A 78 20.56 -3.35 -10.54
N GLY A 79 20.36 -4.55 -9.98
CA GLY A 79 21.39 -5.59 -9.90
C GLY A 79 21.96 -5.94 -11.28
N ARG A 80 21.11 -6.07 -12.31
CA ARG A 80 21.57 -6.30 -13.69
C ARG A 80 22.33 -5.11 -14.27
N ILE A 81 21.92 -3.88 -13.99
CA ILE A 81 22.66 -2.67 -14.42
C ILE A 81 24.06 -2.68 -13.82
N TYR A 82 24.19 -2.89 -12.50
CA TYR A 82 25.48 -2.89 -11.83
C TYR A 82 26.39 -4.02 -12.29
N GLN A 83 25.84 -5.23 -12.53
CA GLN A 83 26.59 -6.37 -13.06
C GLN A 83 27.06 -6.15 -14.51
N ARG A 84 26.21 -5.61 -15.38
CA ARG A 84 26.52 -5.44 -16.81
C ARG A 84 27.53 -4.32 -17.06
N ASN A 85 27.49 -3.27 -16.25
CA ASN A 85 28.26 -2.05 -16.51
C ASN A 85 29.54 -1.95 -15.66
N GLY A 86 29.91 -2.99 -14.89
CA GLY A 86 31.16 -2.98 -14.12
C GLY A 86 31.28 -1.81 -13.13
N PHE A 87 30.15 -1.31 -12.61
CA PHE A 87 30.08 -0.20 -11.64
C PHE A 87 30.56 -0.59 -10.22
N LEU A 88 31.48 -1.55 -10.10
CA LEU A 88 32.12 -1.93 -8.84
C LEU A 88 33.15 -0.90 -8.35
N SER A 89 33.34 0.23 -9.06
CA SER A 89 34.30 1.27 -8.69
C SER A 89 33.68 2.54 -8.06
N TRP A 90 32.37 2.55 -7.75
CA TRP A 90 31.67 3.72 -7.20
C TRP A 90 31.11 3.52 -5.77
N ALA A 91 31.36 2.38 -5.14
CA ALA A 91 31.07 2.11 -3.72
C ALA A 91 32.38 1.97 -2.94
#